data_AF-A0A090QQA9-F1
#
_entry.id   AF-A0A090QQA9-F1
#
_cell.length_a   1.000
_cell.length_b   1.000
_cell.length_c   1.000
_cell.angle_alpha   90.00
_cell.angle_beta   90.00
_cell.angle_gamma   90.00
#
_symmetry.space_group_name_H-M   'P 1'
#
loop_
_entity.id
_entity.type
_entity.pdbx_description
1 polymer ?
#
loop_
_entity_poly.entity_id
_entity_poly.type
_entity_poly.pdbx_seq_one_letter_code
_entity_poly.pdbx_strand_id
1 'polypeptide(L)'
;MAVGIYDWALIADHQQEKLYVISPKDHPRLAWLQAQKKRHDAEALTNNTSQDNRFLLTSPWQANMDKATYCNKFDRVQNYLLSGDCYQINLAQRFSALYQGDEWHAYRLLEDSNQAPFSAFIRTEDSSVLSVSPERFCSTAMAGGNQADQRNTTTQR
;
A
#
# COMPACT_ATOMS: atom_id res chain seq x y z
N MET A 1 1.26 -14.14 9.07
CA MET A 1 0.86 -12.79 9.51
C MET A 1 2.13 -12.04 9.89
N ALA A 2 2.37 -10.86 9.34
CA ALA A 2 3.55 -10.04 9.63
C ALA A 2 3.10 -8.72 10.27
N VAL A 3 3.43 -8.53 11.55
CA VAL A 3 3.03 -7.34 12.34
C VAL A 3 4.21 -6.92 13.21
N GLY A 4 4.59 -5.65 13.11
CA GLY A 4 5.57 -5.04 14.01
C GLY A 4 4.92 -4.52 15.29
N ILE A 5 5.61 -4.65 16.41
CA ILE A 5 5.22 -3.99 17.67
C ILE A 5 6.06 -2.73 17.79
N TYR A 6 5.39 -1.58 17.72
CA TYR A 6 6.02 -0.26 17.79
C TYR A 6 5.62 0.42 19.10
N ASP A 7 6.61 0.76 19.92
CA ASP A 7 6.43 1.55 21.14
C ASP A 7 6.47 3.06 20.89
N TRP A 8 6.71 3.48 19.64
CA TRP A 8 6.78 4.87 19.20
C TRP A 8 6.13 5.07 17.84
N ALA A 9 5.74 6.31 17.53
CA ALA A 9 5.20 6.72 16.24
C ALA A 9 5.58 8.15 15.87
N LEU A 10 5.64 8.44 14.57
CA LEU A 10 5.64 9.79 14.01
C LEU A 10 4.29 10.02 13.33
N ILE A 11 3.55 11.03 13.78
CA ILE A 11 2.25 11.39 13.24
C ILE A 11 2.38 12.69 12.46
N ALA A 12 2.00 12.66 11.19
CA ALA A 12 1.85 13.84 10.36
C ALA A 12 0.38 14.29 10.35
N ASP A 13 0.11 15.43 10.96
CA ASP A 13 -1.18 16.09 10.88
C ASP A 13 -1.14 17.12 9.74
N HIS A 14 -1.72 16.75 8.60
CA HIS A 14 -1.77 17.60 7.41
C HIS A 14 -2.75 18.77 7.55
N GLN A 15 -3.74 18.70 8.46
CA GLN A 15 -4.67 19.81 8.68
C GLN A 15 -4.02 20.91 9.52
N GLN A 16 -3.19 20.53 10.49
CA GLN A 16 -2.48 21.48 11.36
C GLN A 16 -1.06 21.81 10.88
N GLU A 17 -0.60 21.16 9.82
CA GLU A 17 0.78 21.24 9.30
C GLU A 17 1.84 20.93 10.38
N LYS A 18 1.57 19.92 11.21
CA LYS A 18 2.42 19.56 12.35
C LYS A 18 2.88 18.12 12.30
N LEU A 19 4.09 17.89 12.80
CA LEU A 19 4.66 16.57 13.03
C LEU A 19 4.76 16.33 14.54
N TYR A 20 4.18 15.21 15.00
CA TYR A 20 4.22 14.78 16.39
C TYR A 20 5.05 13.50 16.52
N VAL A 21 5.99 13.47 17.47
CA VAL A 21 6.68 12.25 17.87
C VAL A 21 6.08 11.76 19.18
N ILE A 22 5.56 10.54 19.16
CA ILE A 22 5.05 9.85 20.35
C ILE A 22 6.05 8.75 20.67
N SER A 23 6.57 8.74 21.89
CA SER A 23 7.47 7.70 22.39
C SER A 23 7.37 7.63 23.92
N PRO A 24 7.87 6.55 24.55
CA PRO A 24 8.02 6.50 25.99
C PRO A 24 8.89 7.66 26.49
N LYS A 25 8.76 8.00 27.77
CA LYS A 25 9.54 9.07 28.39
C LYS A 25 11.04 8.77 28.25
N ASP A 26 11.82 9.81 27.98
CA ASP A 26 13.28 9.76 27.83
C ASP A 26 13.79 8.87 26.67
N HIS A 27 12.91 8.49 25.73
CA HIS A 27 13.30 7.68 24.58
C HIS A 27 14.08 8.53 23.53
N PRO A 28 15.24 8.08 23.02
CA PRO A 28 16.08 8.85 22.09
C PRO A 28 15.54 8.98 20.65
N ARG A 29 14.25 8.69 20.40
CA ARG A 29 13.71 8.61 19.03
C ARG A 29 13.72 9.96 18.31
N LEU A 30 13.43 11.04 19.01
CA LEU A 30 13.46 12.37 18.42
C LEU A 30 14.87 12.74 17.94
N ALA A 31 15.90 12.53 18.77
CA ALA A 31 17.28 12.80 18.41
C ALA A 31 17.74 11.93 17.23
N TRP A 32 17.35 10.64 17.23
CA TRP A 32 17.61 9.73 16.13
C TRP A 32 16.96 10.21 14.82
N LEU A 33 15.68 10.60 14.82
CA LEU A 33 14.96 11.13 13.66
C LEU A 33 15.62 12.41 13.12
N GLN A 34 16.04 13.31 14.01
CA GLN A 34 16.75 14.54 13.62
C GLN A 34 18.09 14.22 12.93
N ALA A 35 18.81 13.21 13.41
CA ALA A 35 20.02 12.73 12.76
C ALA A 35 19.72 12.11 11.39
N GLN A 36 18.65 11.32 11.25
CA GLN A 36 18.20 10.79 9.95
C GLN A 36 17.94 11.91 8.94
N LYS A 37 17.18 12.93 9.35
CA LYS A 37 16.88 14.08 8.49
C LYS A 37 18.15 14.79 8.03
N LYS A 38 19.09 15.06 8.95
CA LYS A 38 20.37 15.70 8.60
C LYS A 38 21.16 14.90 7.57
N ARG A 39 21.18 13.57 7.68
CA ARG A 39 21.84 12.68 6.71
C ARG A 39 21.17 12.77 5.34
N HIS A 40 19.85 12.63 5.31
CA HIS A 40 19.07 12.75 4.08
C HIS A 40 19.29 14.10 3.39
N ASP A 41 19.25 15.20 4.15
CA ASP A 41 19.49 16.55 3.62
C ASP A 41 20.92 16.67 3.05
N ALA A 42 21.93 16.19 3.79
CA ALA A 42 23.31 16.22 3.32
C ALA A 42 23.51 15.40 2.03
N GLU A 43 22.93 14.20 1.97
CA GLU A 43 22.96 13.34 0.78
C GLU A 43 22.28 14.01 -0.41
N ALA A 44 21.17 14.71 -0.20
CA ALA A 44 20.48 15.45 -1.25
C ALA A 44 21.30 16.62 -1.83
N LEU A 45 22.20 17.23 -1.03
CA LEU A 45 23.09 18.31 -1.48
C LEU A 45 24.33 17.80 -2.23
N THR A 46 24.81 16.59 -1.92
CA THR A 46 26.04 16.04 -2.51
C THR A 46 25.79 15.15 -3.73
N ASN A 47 24.60 14.56 -3.83
CA ASN A 47 24.28 13.58 -4.86
C ASN A 47 23.42 14.17 -5.99
N ASN A 48 24.01 14.31 -7.18
CA ASN A 48 23.29 14.23 -8.46
C ASN A 48 22.78 12.78 -8.74
N THR A 49 22.90 11.90 -7.74
CA THR A 49 22.79 10.42 -7.78
C THR A 49 21.38 9.90 -7.46
N SER A 50 20.38 10.79 -7.33
CA SER A 50 18.96 10.41 -7.24
C SER A 50 18.43 9.70 -8.50
N GLN A 51 19.23 9.65 -9.58
CA GLN A 51 18.88 8.99 -10.83
C GLN A 51 19.12 7.47 -10.82
N ASP A 52 19.97 6.96 -9.92
CA ASP A 52 20.59 5.62 -10.03
C ASP A 52 19.78 4.49 -9.39
N ASN A 53 18.80 4.82 -8.54
CA ASN A 53 17.91 3.83 -7.91
C ASN A 53 16.45 3.98 -8.34
N ARG A 54 16.19 4.53 -9.53
CA ARG A 54 14.81 4.70 -10.02
C ARG A 54 14.16 3.35 -10.25
N PHE A 55 12.93 3.20 -9.73
CA PHE A 55 12.07 2.07 -10.08
C PHE A 55 11.85 1.95 -11.59
N LEU A 56 12.12 0.77 -12.12
CA LEU A 56 11.90 0.42 -13.53
C LEU A 56 11.41 -1.03 -13.64
N LEU A 57 10.38 -1.25 -14.47
CA LEU A 57 10.00 -2.60 -14.87
C LEU A 57 11.03 -3.15 -15.86
N THR A 58 11.50 -4.36 -15.61
CA THR A 58 12.47 -5.09 -16.44
C THR A 58 11.83 -6.19 -17.28
N SER A 59 10.52 -6.42 -17.11
CA SER A 59 9.71 -7.29 -17.96
C SER A 59 8.35 -6.66 -18.26
N PRO A 60 7.66 -7.09 -19.33
CA PRO A 60 6.24 -6.80 -19.49
C PRO A 60 5.42 -7.45 -18.38
N TRP A 61 4.21 -6.93 -18.18
CA TRP A 61 3.21 -7.55 -17.30
C TRP A 61 2.75 -8.89 -17.87
N GLN A 62 2.66 -9.88 -16.99
CA GLN A 62 2.12 -11.20 -17.29
C GLN A 62 0.95 -11.50 -16.36
N ALA A 63 -0.19 -11.89 -16.94
CA ALA A 63 -1.31 -12.41 -16.18
C ALA A 63 -1.06 -13.88 -15.78
N ASN A 64 -1.54 -14.28 -14.61
CA ASN A 64 -1.49 -15.68 -14.18
C ASN A 64 -2.51 -16.59 -14.88
N MET A 65 -3.39 -16.02 -15.70
CA MET A 65 -4.36 -16.74 -16.52
C MET A 65 -4.65 -15.97 -17.80
N ASP A 66 -4.96 -16.70 -18.86
CA ASP A 66 -5.43 -16.12 -20.11
C ASP A 66 -6.95 -15.89 -20.10
N LYS A 67 -7.45 -15.24 -21.15
CA LYS A 67 -8.88 -14.90 -21.29
C LYS A 67 -9.76 -16.14 -21.28
N ALA A 68 -9.36 -17.22 -21.97
CA ALA A 68 -10.14 -18.44 -22.05
C ALA A 68 -10.29 -19.10 -20.67
N THR A 69 -9.19 -19.18 -19.91
CA THR A 69 -9.19 -19.69 -18.54
C THR A 69 -10.04 -18.83 -17.62
N TYR A 70 -9.97 -17.50 -17.76
CA TYR A 70 -10.81 -16.58 -16.98
C TYR A 70 -12.30 -16.79 -17.29
N CYS A 71 -12.69 -16.87 -18.56
CA CYS A 71 -14.06 -17.13 -18.99
C CYS A 71 -14.59 -18.47 -18.44
N ASN A 72 -13.81 -19.54 -18.54
CA ASN A 72 -14.21 -20.85 -18.00
C ASN A 72 -14.42 -20.81 -16.49
N LYS A 73 -13.58 -20.06 -15.75
CA LYS A 73 -13.77 -19.86 -14.30
C LYS A 73 -15.00 -18.99 -14.00
N PHE A 74 -15.25 -17.99 -14.82
CA PHE A 74 -16.43 -17.13 -14.70
C PHE A 74 -17.73 -17.93 -14.90
N ASP A 75 -17.80 -18.79 -15.91
CA ASP A 75 -18.98 -19.64 -16.15
C ASP A 75 -19.22 -20.59 -14.98
N ARG A 76 -18.15 -21.14 -14.40
CA ARG A 76 -18.25 -21.96 -13.18
C ARG A 76 -18.77 -21.16 -11.98
N VAL A 77 -18.36 -19.91 -11.83
CA VAL A 77 -18.90 -18.99 -10.81
C VAL A 77 -20.40 -18.79 -11.04
N GLN A 78 -20.84 -18.51 -12.27
CA GLN A 78 -22.26 -18.36 -12.59
C GLN A 78 -23.07 -19.62 -12.23
N ASN A 79 -22.54 -20.80 -12.51
CA ASN A 79 -23.20 -22.06 -12.15
C ASN A 79 -23.38 -22.21 -10.62
N TYR A 80 -22.38 -21.82 -9.81
CA TYR A 80 -22.52 -21.81 -8.34
C TYR A 80 -23.54 -20.80 -7.83
N LEU A 81 -23.72 -19.67 -8.52
CA LEU A 81 -24.76 -18.70 -8.18
C LEU A 81 -26.15 -19.27 -8.51
N LEU A 82 -26.29 -19.94 -9.66
CA LEU A 82 -27.56 -20.51 -10.12
C LEU A 82 -27.99 -21.76 -9.35
N SER A 83 -27.05 -22.57 -8.85
CA SER A 83 -27.35 -23.71 -7.98
C SER A 83 -27.79 -23.29 -6.58
N GLY A 84 -27.63 -22.01 -6.23
CA GLY A 84 -27.97 -21.47 -4.91
C GLY A 84 -26.86 -21.66 -3.86
N ASP A 85 -25.64 -22.03 -4.26
CA ASP A 85 -24.53 -22.24 -3.32
C ASP A 85 -24.05 -20.92 -2.69
N CYS A 86 -24.15 -19.81 -3.41
CA CYS A 86 -23.80 -18.47 -2.92
C CYS A 86 -24.47 -17.35 -3.74
N TYR A 87 -24.48 -16.13 -3.21
CA TYR A 87 -25.09 -14.96 -3.87
C TYR A 87 -24.08 -14.09 -4.65
N GLN A 88 -22.81 -14.13 -4.29
CA GLN A 88 -21.74 -13.39 -4.96
C GLN A 88 -20.39 -14.08 -4.75
N ILE A 89 -19.57 -14.12 -5.79
CA ILE A 89 -18.17 -14.55 -5.73
C ILE A 89 -17.30 -13.46 -6.36
N ASN A 90 -16.23 -13.05 -5.68
CA ASN A 90 -15.21 -12.18 -6.25
C ASN A 90 -14.13 -13.03 -6.94
N LEU A 91 -14.13 -13.04 -8.26
CA LEU A 91 -13.11 -13.71 -9.08
C LEU A 91 -12.00 -12.72 -9.44
N ALA A 92 -10.78 -12.96 -8.97
CA ALA A 92 -9.62 -12.12 -9.24
C ALA A 92 -8.56 -12.85 -10.08
N GLN A 93 -7.77 -12.06 -10.81
CA GLN A 93 -6.56 -12.50 -11.51
C GLN A 93 -5.35 -11.70 -11.05
N ARG A 94 -4.16 -12.30 -11.13
CA ARG A 94 -2.91 -11.67 -10.70
C ARG A 94 -2.08 -11.29 -11.92
N PHE A 95 -1.55 -10.07 -11.90
CA PHE A 95 -0.54 -9.60 -12.84
C PHE A 95 0.82 -9.53 -12.14
N SER A 96 1.89 -9.89 -12.84
CA SER A 96 3.26 -9.84 -12.34
C SER A 96 4.22 -9.32 -13.40
N ALA A 97 5.25 -8.58 -12.97
CA ALA A 97 6.37 -8.15 -13.78
C ALA A 97 7.63 -8.15 -12.91
N LEU A 98 8.80 -8.33 -13.54
CA LEU A 98 10.09 -8.11 -12.92
C LEU A 98 10.39 -6.61 -12.87
N TYR A 99 11.09 -6.18 -11.82
CA TYR A 99 11.50 -4.80 -11.64
C TYR A 99 12.91 -4.70 -11.04
N GLN A 100 13.47 -3.50 -11.10
CA GLN A 100 14.68 -3.10 -10.38
C GLN A 100 14.53 -1.68 -9.83
N GLY A 101 15.38 -1.30 -8.88
CA GLY A 101 15.38 0.03 -8.27
C GLY A 101 14.55 0.11 -6.98
N ASP A 102 14.28 1.35 -6.55
CA ASP A 102 13.67 1.66 -5.26
C ASP A 102 12.14 1.60 -5.29
N GLU A 103 11.56 0.77 -4.44
CA GLU A 103 10.12 0.64 -4.29
C GLU A 103 9.47 1.86 -3.62
N TRP A 104 10.22 2.67 -2.85
CA TRP A 104 9.67 3.92 -2.34
C TRP A 104 9.40 4.92 -3.48
N HIS A 105 10.29 5.00 -4.48
CA HIS A 105 10.02 5.73 -5.71
C HIS A 105 8.76 5.21 -6.43
N ALA A 106 8.59 3.88 -6.54
CA ALA A 106 7.40 3.28 -7.13
C ALA A 106 6.11 3.65 -6.37
N TYR A 107 6.17 3.65 -5.03
CA TYR A 107 5.05 4.02 -4.17
C TYR A 107 4.62 5.47 -4.41
N ARG A 108 5.56 6.42 -4.49
CA ARG A 108 5.24 7.83 -4.76
C ARG A 108 4.55 8.02 -6.10
N LEU A 109 5.01 7.32 -7.15
CA LEU A 109 4.35 7.35 -8.47
C LEU A 109 2.91 6.80 -8.42
N LEU A 110 2.67 5.76 -7.62
CA LEU A 110 1.33 5.19 -7.42
C LEU A 110 0.42 6.09 -6.59
N GLU A 111 0.95 6.72 -5.54
CA GLU A 111 0.21 7.63 -4.68
C GLU A 111 -0.25 8.86 -5.47
N ASP A 112 0.66 9.51 -6.21
CA ASP A 112 0.36 10.71 -7.00
C ASP A 112 -0.78 10.49 -8.02
N SER A 113 -0.85 9.27 -8.57
CA SER A 113 -1.85 8.90 -9.58
C SER A 113 -3.20 8.46 -8.99
N ASN A 114 -3.22 7.81 -7.82
CA ASN A 114 -4.44 7.22 -7.25
C ASN A 114 -5.09 8.05 -6.14
N GLN A 115 -4.30 8.86 -5.40
CA GLN A 115 -4.74 9.71 -4.27
C GLN A 115 -5.71 8.99 -3.33
N ALA A 116 -5.40 7.73 -3.01
CA ALA A 116 -6.31 6.86 -2.30
C ALA A 116 -6.28 7.14 -0.77
N PRO A 117 -7.44 7.23 -0.11
CA PRO A 117 -7.54 7.62 1.31
C PRO A 117 -6.91 6.62 2.30
N PHE A 118 -6.68 5.36 1.88
CA PHE A 118 -6.10 4.32 2.74
C PHE A 118 -4.84 3.72 2.10
N SER A 119 -3.90 4.60 1.74
CA SER A 119 -2.61 4.20 1.19
C SER A 119 -1.62 3.78 2.29
N ALA A 120 -0.76 2.81 1.99
CA ALA A 120 0.26 2.32 2.92
C ALA A 120 1.50 1.82 2.17
N PHE A 121 2.67 2.12 2.74
CA PHE A 121 3.95 1.53 2.34
C PHE A 121 4.51 0.73 3.52
N ILE A 122 4.75 -0.56 3.32
CA ILE A 122 5.28 -1.45 4.35
C ILE A 122 6.54 -2.10 3.79
N ARG A 123 7.68 -1.88 4.46
CA ARG A 123 8.95 -2.55 4.17
C ARG A 123 9.21 -3.61 5.23
N THR A 124 9.46 -4.84 4.77
CA THR A 124 9.93 -5.97 5.58
C THR A 124 11.33 -6.36 5.13
N GLU A 125 11.96 -7.31 5.83
CA GLU A 125 13.29 -7.83 5.45
C GLU A 125 13.26 -8.49 4.06
N ASP A 126 12.19 -9.22 3.75
CA ASP A 126 12.10 -10.02 2.52
C ASP A 126 11.33 -9.36 1.38
N SER A 127 10.52 -8.32 1.68
CA SER A 127 9.58 -7.77 0.69
C SER A 127 9.07 -6.38 1.03
N SER A 128 8.44 -5.73 0.04
CA SER A 128 7.72 -4.48 0.19
C SER A 128 6.27 -4.62 -0.23
N VAL A 129 5.36 -4.01 0.52
CA VAL A 129 3.94 -3.91 0.18
C VAL A 129 3.60 -2.45 -0.08
N LEU A 130 3.12 -2.18 -1.29
CA LEU A 130 2.64 -0.88 -1.74
C LEU A 130 1.14 -1.00 -1.91
N SER A 131 0.39 -0.28 -1.08
CA SER A 131 -1.07 -0.26 -1.11
C SER A 131 -1.57 1.14 -1.42
N VAL A 132 -2.46 1.24 -2.40
CA VAL A 132 -3.25 2.44 -2.73
C VAL A 132 -4.73 2.10 -2.62
N SER A 133 -5.14 1.55 -1.47
CA SER A 133 -6.51 1.11 -1.25
C SER A 133 -7.44 2.30 -1.10
N PRO A 134 -8.55 2.34 -1.85
CA PRO A 134 -9.52 3.40 -1.71
C PRO A 134 -10.67 2.99 -0.76
N GLU A 135 -10.61 1.79 -0.19
CA GLU A 135 -11.67 1.15 0.60
C GLU A 135 -11.15 0.75 1.99
N ARG A 136 -11.98 1.00 3.00
CA ARG A 136 -11.67 0.69 4.40
C ARG A 136 -12.34 -0.61 4.80
N PHE A 137 -11.53 -1.61 5.15
CA PHE A 137 -12.05 -2.90 5.62
C PHE A 137 -12.89 -2.77 6.89
N CYS A 138 -12.31 -2.25 7.98
CA CYS A 138 -13.00 -2.03 9.25
C CYS A 138 -12.28 -0.94 10.05
N SER A 139 -13.03 -0.13 10.79
CA SER A 139 -12.55 0.79 11.81
C SER A 139 -13.25 0.49 13.12
N THR A 140 -12.49 0.41 14.20
CA THR A 140 -13.01 0.28 15.56
C THR A 140 -12.63 1.55 16.30
N ALA A 141 -13.62 2.40 16.59
CA ALA A 141 -13.38 3.57 17.44
C ALA A 141 -13.62 3.18 18.90
N MET A 142 -12.74 3.61 19.81
CA MET A 142 -12.89 3.39 21.26
C MET A 142 -14.19 3.98 21.85
N ALA A 143 -14.93 4.78 21.08
CA ALA A 143 -16.25 5.33 21.41
C ALA A 143 -17.44 4.52 20.84
N GLY A 144 -17.28 3.21 20.59
CA GLY A 144 -18.41 2.28 20.41
C GLY A 144 -19.03 2.18 19.01
N GLY A 145 -18.44 2.83 17.99
CA GLY A 145 -18.87 2.71 16.59
C GLY A 145 -17.89 1.88 15.77
N ASN A 146 -18.32 0.71 15.29
CA ASN A 146 -17.61 0.00 14.23
C ASN A 146 -18.07 0.54 12.87
N GLN A 147 -17.13 0.91 12.00
CA GLN A 147 -17.44 1.41 10.66
C GLN A 147 -16.66 0.62 9.60
N ALA A 148 -17.37 0.00 8.66
CA ALA A 148 -16.80 -0.59 7.45
C ALA A 148 -17.34 0.21 6.24
N ASP A 149 -16.50 0.40 5.22
CA ASP A 149 -16.90 1.04 3.97
C ASP A 149 -16.61 0.05 2.85
N GLN A 150 -17.66 -0.52 2.24
CA GLN A 150 -17.53 -1.56 1.22
C GLN A 150 -17.82 -1.00 -0.18
N ARG A 151 -16.93 -1.26 -1.14
CA ARG A 151 -17.18 -0.95 -2.56
C ARG A 151 -17.59 -2.20 -3.31
N ASN A 152 -18.82 -2.19 -3.79
CA ASN A 152 -19.39 -3.32 -4.53
C ASN A 152 -19.42 -3.09 -6.04
N THR A 153 -19.14 -1.87 -6.51
CA THR A 153 -19.13 -1.50 -7.93
C THR A 153 -18.05 -0.46 -8.23
N THR A 154 -17.50 -0.49 -9.45
CA THR A 154 -16.58 0.52 -9.97
C THR A 154 -17.00 0.89 -11.38
N THR A 155 -17.11 2.18 -11.67
CA THR A 155 -17.32 2.72 -13.03
C THR A 155 -16.02 3.38 -13.49
N GLN A 156 -15.62 3.17 -14.75
CA GLN A 156 -14.46 3.88 -15.32
C GLN A 156 -14.75 5.38 -15.40
N ARG A 157 -13.74 6.21 -15.12
CA ARG A 157 -13.81 7.66 -15.29
C ARG A 157 -13.74 8.04 -16.76
#